data_AF-A0A937RU02-F1
#
_entry.id   AF-A0A937RU02-F1
#
_cell.length_a   1.000
_cell.length_b   1.000
_cell.length_c   1.000
_cell.angle_alpha   90.00
_cell.angle_beta   90.00
_cell.angle_gamma   90.00
#
_symmetry.space_group_name_H-M   'P 1'
#
loop_
_entity.id
_entity.type
_entity.pdbx_description
1 polymer ?
#
loop_
_entity_poly.entity_id
_entity_poly.type
_entity_poly.pdbx_seq_one_letter_code
_entity_poly.pdbx_strand_id
1 'polypeptide(L)'
;MPAVAARAGVAERTVYRHFQSERGLRDAVMVHLEHEANVTMDGLRLENVAEVASRILEHSSRFPLVPRTQRDPTVAATNAKQRHALLAAVEPHTGSWSRDDRTVAAAILDLLWSVVGYERLVSDWNLEPQDAIRGTAWAIRLIEEAIRSDRPPAHPGR
;
A
#
# COMPACT_ATOMS: atom_id res chain seq x y z
N MET A 1 -9.31 -2.60 -22.59
CA MET A 1 -10.66 -2.06 -22.96
C MET A 1 -11.82 -3.09 -22.92
N PRO A 2 -11.73 -4.29 -23.52
CA PRO A 2 -12.83 -5.28 -23.55
C PRO A 2 -13.36 -5.69 -22.17
N ALA A 3 -12.46 -5.93 -21.21
CA ALA A 3 -12.82 -6.29 -19.84
C ALA A 3 -13.64 -5.20 -19.12
N VAL A 4 -13.39 -3.92 -19.45
CA VAL A 4 -14.13 -2.78 -18.88
C VAL A 4 -15.53 -2.72 -19.47
N ALA A 5 -15.66 -2.92 -20.78
CA ALA A 5 -16.94 -2.99 -21.48
C ALA A 5 -17.81 -4.13 -20.92
N ALA A 6 -17.24 -5.32 -20.78
CA ALA A 6 -17.90 -6.48 -20.20
C ALA A 6 -18.34 -6.25 -18.75
N ARG A 7 -17.46 -5.68 -17.90
CA ARG A 7 -17.78 -5.35 -16.50
C ARG A 7 -18.87 -4.29 -16.38
N ALA A 8 -18.86 -3.30 -17.25
CA ALA A 8 -19.83 -2.19 -17.26
C ALA A 8 -21.14 -2.53 -17.98
N GLY A 9 -21.25 -3.72 -18.59
CA GLY A 9 -22.44 -4.13 -19.34
C GLY A 9 -22.69 -3.29 -20.61
N VAL A 10 -21.65 -2.71 -21.20
CA VAL A 10 -21.75 -1.86 -22.41
C VAL A 10 -20.95 -2.43 -23.57
N ALA A 11 -21.29 -2.02 -24.80
CA ALA A 11 -20.50 -2.37 -25.98
C ALA A 11 -19.13 -1.66 -25.97
N GLU A 12 -18.09 -2.32 -26.51
CA GLU A 12 -16.73 -1.74 -26.58
C GLU A 12 -16.71 -0.39 -27.31
N ARG A 13 -17.51 -0.22 -28.36
CA ARG A 13 -17.65 1.05 -29.08
C ARG A 13 -18.08 2.21 -28.16
N THR A 14 -18.87 1.91 -27.14
CA THR A 14 -19.32 2.90 -26.16
C THR A 14 -18.14 3.33 -25.31
N VAL A 15 -17.32 2.39 -24.84
CA VAL A 15 -16.11 2.70 -24.07
C VAL A 15 -15.14 3.53 -24.90
N TYR A 16 -14.86 3.14 -26.14
CA TYR A 16 -13.97 3.91 -27.04
C TYR A 16 -14.50 5.30 -27.41
N ARG A 17 -15.83 5.48 -27.45
CA ARG A 17 -16.45 6.80 -27.68
C ARG A 17 -16.20 7.75 -26.51
N HIS A 18 -16.23 7.26 -25.28
CA HIS A 18 -16.00 8.06 -24.08
C HIS A 18 -14.50 8.19 -23.74
N PHE A 19 -13.71 7.17 -24.06
CA PHE A 19 -12.28 7.12 -23.78
C PHE A 19 -11.53 6.70 -25.05
N GLN A 20 -10.93 7.67 -25.73
CA GLN A 20 -10.28 7.49 -27.03
C GLN A 20 -9.08 6.52 -27.00
N SER A 21 -8.57 6.17 -25.81
CA SER A 21 -7.54 5.17 -25.61
C SER A 21 -7.61 4.55 -24.21
N GLU A 22 -6.92 3.44 -24.00
CA GLU A 22 -6.76 2.84 -22.67
C GLU A 22 -6.03 3.78 -21.70
N ARG A 23 -5.08 4.58 -22.21
CA ARG A 23 -4.44 5.64 -21.43
C ARG A 23 -5.46 6.71 -21.01
N GLY A 24 -6.28 7.20 -21.93
CA GLY A 24 -7.32 8.19 -21.61
C GLY A 24 -8.36 7.67 -20.61
N LEU A 25 -8.70 6.38 -20.67
CA LEU A 25 -9.53 5.75 -19.64
C LEU A 25 -8.82 5.74 -18.28
N ARG A 26 -7.54 5.33 -18.22
CA ARG A 26 -6.77 5.32 -16.98
C ARG A 26 -6.67 6.71 -16.37
N ASP A 27 -6.35 7.71 -17.19
CA ASP A 27 -6.23 9.11 -16.74
C ASP A 27 -7.55 9.63 -16.17
N ALA A 28 -8.68 9.37 -16.86
CA ALA A 28 -10.01 9.75 -16.37
C ALA A 28 -10.41 9.02 -15.08
N VAL A 29 -10.05 7.75 -14.94
CA VAL A 29 -10.25 7.00 -13.69
C VAL A 29 -9.42 7.60 -12.55
N MET A 30 -8.16 7.96 -12.79
CA MET A 30 -7.31 8.59 -11.78
C MET A 30 -7.89 9.93 -11.30
N VAL A 31 -8.31 10.80 -12.23
CA VAL A 31 -8.95 12.09 -11.89
C VAL A 31 -10.24 11.87 -11.09
N HIS A 32 -11.03 10.87 -11.45
CA HIS A 32 -12.26 10.56 -10.73
C HIS A 32 -11.98 10.07 -9.30
N LEU A 33 -11.00 9.17 -9.12
CA LEU A 33 -10.60 8.67 -7.81
C LEU A 33 -10.04 9.78 -6.91
N GLU A 34 -9.27 10.72 -7.46
CA GLU A 34 -8.78 11.90 -6.72
C GLU A 34 -9.93 12.79 -6.24
N HIS A 35 -10.91 13.05 -7.12
CA HIS A 35 -12.10 13.83 -6.78
C HIS A 35 -12.95 13.11 -5.72
N GLU A 36 -13.20 11.80 -5.86
CA GLU A 36 -14.00 11.04 -4.88
C GLU A 36 -13.31 10.87 -3.52
N ALA A 37 -11.97 10.79 -3.50
CA ALA A 37 -11.20 10.78 -2.26
C ALA A 37 -11.09 12.18 -1.61
N ASN A 38 -11.55 13.24 -2.30
CA ASN A 38 -11.37 14.64 -1.92
C ASN A 38 -9.90 14.95 -1.58
N VAL A 39 -8.99 14.46 -2.43
CA VAL A 39 -7.54 14.66 -2.27
C VAL A 39 -7.00 15.37 -3.50
N THR A 40 -6.25 16.45 -3.27
CA THR A 40 -5.45 17.11 -4.31
C THR A 40 -3.98 16.95 -4.01
N MET A 41 -3.21 16.45 -4.99
CA MET A 41 -1.76 16.25 -4.84
C MET A 41 -0.98 17.56 -4.69
N ASP A 42 -1.50 18.66 -5.24
CA ASP A 42 -0.90 20.00 -5.14
C ASP A 42 -0.81 20.54 -3.69
N GLY A 43 -1.57 19.95 -2.75
CA GLY A 43 -1.58 20.32 -1.34
C GLY A 43 -0.74 19.42 -0.43
N LEU A 44 0.04 18.48 -0.98
CA LEU A 44 0.78 17.49 -0.20
C LEU A 44 1.96 18.12 0.54
N ARG A 45 2.00 17.91 1.85
CA ARG A 45 3.05 18.37 2.77
C ARG A 45 3.46 17.25 3.71
N LEU A 46 4.64 17.36 4.32
CA LEU A 46 5.12 16.34 5.26
C LEU A 46 4.14 16.16 6.44
N GLU A 47 3.50 17.24 6.88
CA GLU A 47 2.60 17.24 8.03
C GLU A 47 1.26 16.55 7.75
N ASN A 48 0.84 16.45 6.48
CA ASN A 48 -0.46 15.89 6.08
C ASN A 48 -0.36 14.64 5.20
N VAL A 49 0.85 14.19 4.84
CA VAL A 49 1.06 13.04 3.96
C VAL A 49 0.39 11.77 4.48
N ALA A 50 0.42 11.54 5.79
CA ALA A 50 -0.22 10.38 6.42
C ALA A 50 -1.74 10.45 6.30
N GLU A 51 -2.33 11.61 6.58
CA GLU A 51 -3.78 11.83 6.47
C GLU A 51 -4.26 11.65 5.03
N VAL A 52 -3.55 12.25 4.07
CA VAL A 52 -3.85 12.14 2.65
C VAL A 52 -3.77 10.67 2.19
N ALA A 53 -2.71 9.96 2.57
CA ALA A 53 -2.56 8.55 2.23
C ALA A 53 -3.69 7.69 2.82
N SER A 54 -4.08 7.93 4.07
CA SER A 54 -5.19 7.23 4.72
C SER A 54 -6.51 7.41 3.97
N ARG A 55 -6.85 8.64 3.54
CA ARG A 55 -8.07 8.91 2.76
C ARG A 55 -8.10 8.16 1.43
N ILE A 56 -6.98 8.16 0.70
CA ILE A 56 -6.86 7.45 -0.58
C ILE A 56 -7.00 5.93 -0.37
N LEU A 57 -6.34 5.38 0.65
CA LEU A 57 -6.38 3.95 0.94
C LEU A 57 -7.76 3.51 1.47
N GLU A 58 -8.41 4.33 2.28
CA GLU A 58 -9.79 4.12 2.73
C GLU A 58 -10.76 4.10 1.54
N HIS A 59 -10.66 5.07 0.63
CA HIS A 59 -11.43 5.06 -0.59
C HIS A 59 -11.13 3.80 -1.43
N SER A 60 -9.85 3.44 -1.57
CA SER A 60 -9.40 2.25 -2.31
C SER A 60 -9.93 0.93 -1.71
N SER A 61 -10.13 0.86 -0.40
CA SER A 61 -10.65 -0.32 0.30
C SER A 61 -12.09 -0.68 -0.08
N ARG A 62 -12.83 0.26 -0.69
CA ARG A 62 -14.20 0.04 -1.18
C ARG A 62 -14.23 -0.85 -2.43
N PHE A 63 -13.10 -1.01 -3.10
CA PHE A 63 -12.98 -1.85 -4.28
C PHE A 63 -12.45 -3.25 -3.92
N PRO A 64 -12.97 -4.32 -4.54
CA PRO A 64 -12.53 -5.68 -4.24
C PRO A 64 -11.06 -5.88 -4.64
N LEU A 65 -10.26 -6.40 -3.71
CA LEU A 65 -8.89 -6.83 -3.97
C LEU A 65 -8.92 -8.11 -4.80
N VAL A 66 -8.69 -7.99 -6.11
CA VAL A 66 -8.47 -9.15 -6.98
C VAL A 66 -6.97 -9.50 -6.92
N PRO A 67 -6.59 -10.71 -6.44
CA PRO A 67 -5.20 -11.14 -6.48
C PRO A 67 -4.68 -11.12 -7.92
N ARG A 68 -3.70 -10.26 -8.20
CA ARG A 68 -3.22 -10.04 -9.58
C ARG A 68 -2.52 -11.27 -10.17
N THR A 69 -2.08 -12.21 -9.33
CA THR A 69 -1.48 -13.49 -9.74
C THR A 69 -1.63 -14.52 -8.61
N GLN A 70 -1.89 -15.78 -8.94
CA GLN A 70 -1.79 -16.88 -7.97
C GLN A 70 -0.32 -16.99 -7.54
N ARG A 71 -0.05 -16.75 -6.25
CA ARG A 71 1.32 -16.83 -5.73
C ARG A 71 1.81 -18.27 -5.77
N ASP A 72 3.06 -18.46 -6.19
CA ASP A 72 3.75 -19.74 -6.11
C ASP A 72 3.67 -20.28 -4.65
N PRO A 73 3.32 -21.57 -4.44
CA PRO A 73 3.20 -22.15 -3.10
C PRO A 73 4.46 -22.01 -2.24
N THR A 74 5.64 -22.04 -2.84
CA THR A 74 6.94 -21.87 -2.17
C THR A 74 7.07 -20.45 -1.65
N VAL A 75 6.73 -19.46 -2.47
CA VAL A 75 6.74 -18.03 -2.07
C VAL A 75 5.70 -17.79 -0.97
N ALA A 76 4.52 -18.40 -1.08
CA ALA A 76 3.49 -18.29 -0.04
C ALA A 76 3.95 -18.87 1.31
N ALA A 77 4.60 -20.04 1.31
CA ALA A 77 5.14 -20.66 2.52
C ALA A 77 6.27 -19.83 3.15
N THR A 78 7.15 -19.24 2.35
CA THR A 78 8.20 -18.33 2.83
C THR A 78 7.60 -17.07 3.47
N ASN A 79 6.61 -16.45 2.84
CA ASN A 79 5.91 -15.28 3.39
C ASN A 79 5.19 -15.61 4.71
N ALA A 80 4.63 -16.82 4.84
CA ALA A 80 4.02 -17.27 6.09
C ALA A 80 5.05 -17.41 7.23
N LYS A 81 6.24 -17.97 6.95
CA LYS A 81 7.34 -18.05 7.92
C LYS A 81 7.83 -16.66 8.34
N GLN A 82 8.00 -15.76 7.37
CA GLN A 82 8.39 -14.37 7.63
C GLN A 82 7.38 -13.65 8.51
N ARG A 83 6.08 -13.75 8.19
CA ARG A 83 4.99 -13.21 9.03
C ARG A 83 5.08 -13.71 10.46
N HIS A 84 5.29 -15.02 10.66
CA HIS A 84 5.38 -15.59 12.00
C HIS A 84 6.61 -15.07 12.77
N ALA A 85 7.77 -14.98 12.09
CA ALA A 85 8.99 -14.44 12.68
C ALA A 85 8.85 -12.97 13.08
N LEU A 86 8.19 -12.14 12.26
CA LEU A 86 7.94 -10.74 12.57
C LEU A 86 7.00 -10.58 13.76
N LEU A 87 5.91 -11.35 13.83
CA LEU A 87 5.00 -11.34 14.98
C LEU A 87 5.72 -11.73 16.28
N ALA A 88 6.56 -12.76 16.25
CA ALA A 88 7.36 -13.18 17.39
C ALA A 88 8.41 -12.14 17.80
N ALA A 89 8.98 -11.40 16.85
CA ALA A 89 9.97 -10.36 17.12
C ALA A 89 9.37 -9.12 17.80
N VAL A 90 8.14 -8.73 17.44
CA VAL A 90 7.49 -7.54 18.03
C VAL A 90 6.85 -7.81 19.39
N GLU A 91 6.44 -9.05 19.66
CA GLU A 91 5.68 -9.43 20.86
C GLU A 91 6.36 -9.04 22.19
N PRO A 92 7.68 -9.29 22.40
CA PRO A 92 8.35 -8.94 23.65
C PRO A 92 8.37 -7.43 23.96
N HIS A 93 8.19 -6.58 22.95
CA HIS A 93 8.29 -5.13 23.07
C HIS A 93 6.93 -4.42 23.03
N THR A 94 5.83 -5.18 22.97
CA THR A 94 4.47 -4.63 22.74
C THR A 94 3.46 -5.20 23.76
N GLY A 95 3.89 -5.39 25.01
CA GLY A 95 3.06 -5.96 26.07
C GLY A 95 1.86 -5.10 26.47
N SER A 96 1.98 -3.78 26.34
CA SER A 96 0.95 -2.75 26.56
C SER A 96 0.00 -2.58 25.36
N TRP A 97 0.35 -3.11 24.18
CA TRP A 97 -0.38 -2.87 22.95
C TRP A 97 -1.55 -3.85 22.78
N SER A 98 -2.55 -3.43 22.02
CA SER A 98 -3.57 -4.36 21.54
C SER A 98 -2.97 -5.40 20.59
N ARG A 99 -3.63 -6.55 20.46
CA ARG A 99 -3.23 -7.58 19.47
C ARG A 99 -3.26 -7.05 18.03
N ASP A 100 -4.21 -6.16 17.74
CA ASP A 100 -4.38 -5.57 16.42
C ASP A 100 -3.23 -4.61 16.11
N ASP A 101 -2.85 -3.74 17.05
CA ASP A 101 -1.69 -2.84 16.90
C ASP A 101 -0.39 -3.60 16.67
N ARG A 102 -0.17 -4.67 17.44
CA ARG A 102 0.98 -5.56 17.26
C ARG A 102 0.98 -6.19 15.86
N THR A 103 -0.18 -6.61 15.40
CA THR A 103 -0.35 -7.21 14.06
C THR A 103 -0.10 -6.17 12.96
N VAL A 104 -0.59 -4.95 13.13
CA VAL A 104 -0.35 -3.84 12.20
C VAL A 104 1.14 -3.53 12.11
N ALA A 105 1.83 -3.38 13.24
CA ALA A 105 3.27 -3.10 13.23
C ALA A 105 4.09 -4.20 12.53
N ALA A 106 3.81 -5.47 12.84
CA ALA A 106 4.45 -6.60 12.16
C ALA A 106 4.15 -6.61 10.65
N ALA A 107 2.92 -6.29 10.25
CA ALA A 107 2.52 -6.25 8.84
C ALA A 107 3.17 -5.09 8.06
N ILE A 108 3.38 -3.92 8.69
CA ILE A 108 4.11 -2.82 8.05
C ILE A 108 5.59 -3.16 7.89
N LEU A 109 6.21 -3.82 8.88
CA LEU A 109 7.58 -4.34 8.73
C LEU A 109 7.68 -5.35 7.59
N ASP A 110 6.69 -6.24 7.45
CA ASP A 110 6.61 -7.20 6.34
C ASP A 110 6.48 -6.49 4.98
N LEU A 111 5.67 -5.43 4.90
CA LEU A 111 5.51 -4.61 3.70
C LEU A 111 6.82 -3.92 3.30
N LEU A 112 7.54 -3.34 4.27
CA LEU A 112 8.82 -2.67 4.00
C LEU A 112 9.90 -3.66 3.54
N TRP A 113 9.83 -4.91 3.99
CA TRP A 113 10.70 -5.99 3.53
C TRP A 113 10.20 -6.68 2.24
N SER A 114 9.16 -6.15 1.57
CA SER A 114 8.63 -6.78 0.37
C SER A 114 9.48 -6.46 -0.88
N VAL A 115 9.67 -7.48 -1.74
CA VAL A 115 10.32 -7.31 -3.06
C VAL A 115 9.59 -6.28 -3.92
N VAL A 116 8.25 -6.25 -3.86
CA VAL A 116 7.43 -5.27 -4.59
C VAL A 116 7.71 -3.84 -4.13
N GLY A 117 7.91 -3.62 -2.83
CA GLY A 117 8.30 -2.32 -2.29
C GLY A 117 9.66 -1.88 -2.83
N TYR A 118 10.63 -2.80 -2.85
CA TYR A 118 11.96 -2.55 -3.42
C TYR A 118 11.91 -2.25 -4.93
N GLU A 119 11.19 -3.07 -5.71
CA GLU A 119 11.03 -2.86 -7.15
C GLU A 119 10.42 -1.51 -7.47
N ARG A 120 9.47 -1.04 -6.65
CA ARG A 120 8.88 0.29 -6.77
C ARG A 120 9.90 1.40 -6.50
N LEU A 121 10.76 1.25 -5.49
CA LEU A 121 11.82 2.22 -5.19
C LEU A 121 12.85 2.32 -6.31
N VAL A 122 13.19 1.22 -6.97
CA VAL A 122 14.16 1.22 -8.07
C VAL A 122 13.52 1.65 -9.39
N SER A 123 12.35 1.13 -9.73
CA SER A 123 11.73 1.34 -11.05
C SER A 123 10.95 2.64 -11.16
N ASP A 124 10.12 2.96 -10.16
CA ASP A 124 9.25 4.13 -10.24
C ASP A 124 9.96 5.38 -9.71
N TRP A 125 10.76 5.20 -8.66
CA TRP A 125 11.51 6.29 -8.02
C TRP A 125 12.94 6.45 -8.55
N ASN A 126 13.41 5.54 -9.42
CA ASN A 126 14.75 5.57 -10.02
C ASN A 126 15.89 5.67 -8.99
N LEU A 127 15.73 5.05 -7.82
CA LEU A 127 16.79 4.98 -6.83
C LEU A 127 17.82 3.92 -7.21
N GLU A 128 19.09 4.23 -6.95
CA GLU A 128 20.15 3.21 -6.98
C GLU A 128 19.84 2.10 -5.96
N PRO A 129 20.15 0.82 -6.25
CA PRO A 129 19.86 -0.30 -5.36
C PRO A 129 20.30 -0.08 -3.91
N GLN A 130 21.48 0.49 -3.70
CA GLN A 130 22.04 0.76 -2.36
C GLN A 130 21.26 1.86 -1.63
N ASP A 131 20.74 2.85 -2.35
CA ASP A 131 19.94 3.93 -1.78
C ASP A 131 18.55 3.42 -1.39
N ALA A 132 17.94 2.56 -2.20
CA ALA A 132 16.68 1.88 -1.88
C ALA A 132 16.82 1.01 -0.61
N ILE A 133 17.89 0.21 -0.52
CA ILE A 133 18.18 -0.60 0.68
C ILE A 133 18.38 0.30 1.91
N ARG A 134 19.17 1.37 1.78
CA ARG A 134 19.40 2.32 2.89
C ARG A 134 18.10 2.99 3.35
N GLY A 135 17.26 3.40 2.42
CA GLY A 135 15.96 4.03 2.69
C GLY A 135 14.99 3.08 3.40
N THR A 136 14.86 1.84 2.92
CA THR A 136 14.05 0.80 3.57
C THR A 136 14.55 0.51 4.98
N ALA A 137 15.86 0.33 5.16
CA ALA A 137 16.44 0.07 6.48
C ALA A 137 16.24 1.25 7.45
N TRP A 138 16.28 2.49 6.94
CA TRP A 138 15.96 3.67 7.73
C TRP A 138 14.49 3.67 8.19
N ALA A 139 13.54 3.40 7.30
CA ALA A 139 12.12 3.32 7.65
C ALA A 139 11.85 2.20 8.69
N ILE A 140 12.46 1.03 8.53
CA ILE A 140 12.36 -0.07 9.50
C ILE A 140 12.84 0.39 10.88
N ARG A 141 14.01 1.05 10.97
CA ARG A 141 14.53 1.55 12.26
C ARG A 141 13.61 2.57 12.93
N LEU A 142 12.90 3.40 12.17
CA LEU A 142 11.92 4.33 12.74
C LEU A 142 10.74 3.60 13.40
N ILE A 143 10.29 2.49 12.81
CA ILE A 143 9.22 1.66 13.38
C ILE A 143 9.72 0.89 14.59
N GLU A 144 10.93 0.32 14.53
CA GLU A 144 11.55 -0.31 15.70
C GLU A 144 11.65 0.65 16.87
N GLU A 145 12.02 1.91 16.62
CA GLU A 145 12.08 2.95 17.64
C GLU A 145 10.71 3.28 18.20
N ALA A 146 9.66 3.35 17.36
CA ALA A 146 8.29 3.54 17.82
C ALA A 146 7.83 2.39 18.73
N ILE A 147 8.14 1.14 18.36
CA ILE A 147 7.86 -0.06 19.17
C ILE A 147 8.58 0.03 20.52
N ARG A 148 9.89 0.28 20.53
CA ARG A 148 10.67 0.39 21.78
C ARG A 148 10.23 1.55 22.68
N SER A 149 9.74 2.63 22.07
CA SER A 149 9.21 3.81 22.76
C SER A 149 7.76 3.65 23.23
N ASP A 150 7.16 2.46 23.11
CA ASP A 150 5.74 2.20 23.45
C ASP A 150 4.74 3.13 22.73
N ARG A 151 5.00 3.39 21.44
CA ARG A 151 4.14 4.22 20.57
C ARG A 151 3.41 3.33 19.54
N PRO A 152 2.20 2.83 19.86
CA PRO A 152 1.43 2.01 18.93
C PRO A 152 0.99 2.82 17.70
N PRO A 153 0.64 2.16 16.58
CA PRO A 153 0.01 2.81 15.44
C PRO A 153 -1.17 3.68 15.88
N ALA A 154 -1.19 4.94 15.40
CA ALA A 154 -2.29 5.84 15.70
C ALA A 154 -3.60 5.30 15.11
N HIS A 155 -4.65 5.25 15.92
CA HIS A 155 -5.98 4.93 15.42
C HIS A 155 -6.59 6.20 14.83
N PRO A 156 -7.01 6.21 13.56
CA PRO A 156 -7.79 7.31 13.04
C PRO A 156 -9.12 7.37 13.80
N GLY A 157 -9.25 8.31 14.76
CA GLY A 157 -10.48 8.52 15.52
C GLY A 157 -10.36 8.62 17.05
N ARG A 158 -9.17 8.81 17.63
CA ARG A 158 -9.01 9.28 19.02
C ARG A 158 -8.22 10.58 19.09
#